data_AF-A0A7C2XR75-F1
#
_entry.id   AF-A0A7C2XR75-F1
#
_cell.length_a   1.000
_cell.length_b   1.000
_cell.length_c   1.000
_cell.angle_alpha   90.00
_cell.angle_beta   90.00
_cell.angle_gamma   90.00
#
_symmetry.space_group_name_H-M   'P 1'
#
loop_
_entity.id
_entity.type
_entity.pdbx_description
1 polymer ?
#
loop_
_entity_poly.entity_id
_entity_poly.type
_entity_poly.pdbx_seq_one_letter_code
_entity_poly.pdbx_strand_id
1 'polypeptide(L)' 'MSKPTKSKKVSKEKARQYTPEAVYLWIVGLGLTGYLVVGEFVLGSRPHPFHWMAGPVGGMLGYFIGWRWYRWRGDVL' A
#
# COMPACT_ATOMS: atom_id res chain seq x y z
N MET A 1 30.10 -23.57 -10.82
CA MET A 1 29.70 -23.56 -9.39
C MET A 1 28.77 -22.37 -9.15
N SER A 2 27.46 -22.60 -9.19
CA SER A 2 26.42 -21.59 -8.97
C SER A 2 26.22 -21.41 -7.47
N LYS A 3 26.48 -20.20 -6.96
CA LYS A 3 26.24 -19.86 -5.55
C LYS A 3 24.73 -19.92 -5.27
N PRO A 4 24.25 -20.67 -4.27
CA PRO A 4 22.85 -20.58 -3.87
C PRO A 4 22.64 -19.20 -3.22
N THR A 5 21.97 -18.31 -3.93
CA THR A 5 21.41 -17.08 -3.36
C THR A 5 20.46 -17.48 -2.24
N LYS A 6 20.90 -17.26 -1.00
CA LYS A 6 20.10 -17.43 0.22
C LYS A 6 18.91 -16.47 0.11
N SER A 7 17.79 -16.96 -0.39
CA SER A 7 16.50 -16.29 -0.23
C SER A 7 16.27 -16.15 1.27
N LYS A 8 16.27 -14.91 1.77
CA LYS A 8 15.88 -14.58 3.14
C LYS A 8 14.44 -15.03 3.30
N LYS A 9 14.24 -16.25 3.82
CA LYS A 9 12.94 -16.65 4.35
C LYS A 9 12.73 -15.86 5.63
N VAL A 10 12.08 -14.69 5.51
CA VAL A 10 11.49 -14.00 6.65
C VAL A 10 10.60 -15.02 7.35
N SER A 11 10.90 -15.34 8.61
CA SER A 11 10.16 -16.38 9.32
C SER A 11 8.71 -15.92 9.47
N LYS A 12 7.77 -16.78 9.04
CA LYS A 12 6.31 -16.58 9.18
C LYS A 12 5.87 -16.17 10.59
N GLU A 13 6.69 -16.48 11.58
CA GLU A 13 6.46 -16.21 13.00
C GLU A 13 6.71 -14.74 13.38
N LYS A 14 7.69 -14.06 12.76
CA LYS A 14 7.86 -12.61 12.92
C LYS A 14 6.78 -11.80 12.18
N ALA A 15 6.30 -12.31 11.04
CA ALA A 15 5.25 -11.66 10.24
C ALA A 15 3.88 -11.60 10.94
N ARG A 16 3.67 -12.35 12.03
CA ARG A 16 2.39 -12.37 12.75
C ARG A 16 2.25 -11.23 13.75
N GLN A 17 3.34 -10.61 14.19
CA GLN A 17 3.33 -9.52 15.19
C GLN A 17 3.30 -8.12 14.57
N TYR A 18 3.61 -7.97 13.28
CA TYR A 18 3.70 -6.69 12.59
C TYR A 18 2.73 -6.67 11.41
N THR A 19 2.13 -5.51 11.13
CA THR A 19 1.38 -5.31 9.90
C THR A 19 2.33 -5.52 8.71
N PRO A 20 1.96 -6.30 7.68
CA PRO A 20 2.86 -6.58 6.55
C PRO A 20 3.29 -5.30 5.84
N GLU A 21 4.52 -5.26 5.37
CA GLU A 21 5.08 -4.09 4.66
C GLU A 21 4.29 -3.76 3.38
N ALA A 22 3.77 -4.80 2.72
CA ALA A 22 2.81 -4.69 1.63
C ALA A 22 1.66 -3.73 1.95
N VAL A 23 1.12 -3.81 3.16
CA VAL A 23 -0.04 -3.00 3.57
C VAL A 23 0.35 -1.54 3.64
N TYR A 24 1.50 -1.21 4.25
CA TYR A 24 2.00 0.16 4.31
C TYR A 24 2.28 0.74 2.91
N LEU A 25 2.90 -0.05 2.03
CA LEU A 25 3.17 0.35 0.65
C LEU A 25 1.87 0.68 -0.10
N TRP A 26 0.83 -0.14 0.05
CA TRP A 26 -0.46 0.11 -0.57
C TRP A 26 -1.21 1.30 0.03
N ILE A 27 -1.15 1.50 1.36
CA ILE A 27 -1.72 2.69 2.02
C ILE A 27 -1.07 3.97 1.49
N VAL A 28 0.27 4.02 1.49
CA VAL A 28 1.00 5.21 1.03
C VAL A 28 0.79 5.43 -0.46
N GLY A 29 0.93 4.36 -1.26
CA GLY A 29 0.76 4.44 -2.72
C GLY A 29 -0.63 4.92 -3.12
N LEU A 30 -1.69 4.32 -2.58
CA LEU A 30 -3.06 4.73 -2.93
C LEU A 30 -3.52 5.99 -2.22
N GLY A 31 -2.99 6.30 -1.03
CA GLY A 31 -3.25 7.58 -0.37
C GLY A 31 -2.68 8.75 -1.17
N LEU A 32 -1.42 8.65 -1.61
CA LEU A 32 -0.79 9.66 -2.45
C LEU A 32 -1.44 9.72 -3.85
N THR A 33 -1.72 8.57 -4.46
CA THR A 33 -2.40 8.54 -5.77
C THR A 33 -3.81 9.12 -5.67
N GLY A 34 -4.56 8.80 -4.62
CA GLY A 34 -5.87 9.39 -4.37
C GLY A 34 -5.80 10.90 -4.20
N TYR A 35 -4.86 11.39 -3.38
CA TYR A 35 -4.70 12.82 -3.17
C TYR A 35 -4.22 13.57 -4.43
N LEU A 36 -3.13 13.11 -5.05
CA LEU A 36 -2.47 13.81 -6.16
C LEU A 36 -3.12 13.57 -7.51
N VAL A 37 -3.63 12.36 -7.79
CA VAL A 37 -4.22 12.05 -9.10
C VAL A 37 -5.71 12.32 -9.09
N VAL A 38 -6.44 11.84 -8.09
CA VAL A 38 -7.91 12.06 -8.04
C VAL A 38 -8.22 13.47 -7.55
N GLY A 39 -7.57 13.94 -6.49
CA GLY A 39 -7.76 15.28 -5.95
C GLY A 39 -7.31 16.40 -6.91
N GLU A 40 -6.10 16.31 -7.46
CA GLU A 40 -5.55 17.38 -8.31
C GLU A 40 -6.03 17.27 -9.77
N PHE A 41 -5.96 16.06 -10.35
CA PHE A 41 -6.11 15.87 -11.80
C PHE A 41 -7.57 15.72 -12.25
N VAL A 42 -8.42 15.12 -11.41
CA VAL A 42 -9.83 14.83 -11.76
C VAL A 42 -10.78 15.91 -11.23
N LEU A 43 -10.59 16.37 -9.99
CA LEU A 43 -11.45 17.36 -9.35
C LEU A 43 -11.02 18.81 -9.65
N GLY A 44 -9.81 19.02 -10.19
CA GLY A 44 -9.25 20.33 -10.52
C GLY A 44 -8.93 21.18 -9.28
N SER A 45 -8.37 22.38 -9.48
CA SER A 45 -7.90 23.28 -8.41
C SER A 45 -9.00 23.92 -7.55
N ARG A 46 -10.25 23.45 -7.62
CA ARG A 46 -11.32 23.95 -6.76
C ARG A 46 -11.20 23.26 -5.40
N PRO A 47 -10.95 24.00 -4.31
CA PRO A 47 -10.78 23.40 -2.98
C PRO A 47 -12.13 22.91 -2.46
N HIS A 48 -12.59 21.78 -2.98
CA HIS A 48 -13.75 21.08 -2.47
C HIS A 48 -13.32 20.14 -1.33
N PRO A 49 -14.14 19.96 -0.29
CA PRO A 49 -13.88 18.99 0.78
C PRO A 49 -13.54 17.58 0.24
N PHE A 50 -14.14 17.23 -0.89
CA PHE A 50 -13.92 15.95 -1.58
C PHE A 50 -12.47 15.74 -2.05
N HIS A 51 -11.72 16.79 -2.39
CA HIS A 51 -10.31 16.64 -2.81
C HIS A 51 -9.43 16.19 -1.63
N TRP A 52 -9.65 16.76 -0.44
CA TRP A 52 -8.95 16.37 0.79
C TRP A 52 -9.33 14.95 1.22
N MET A 53 -10.55 14.51 0.94
CA MET A 53 -11.02 13.17 1.25
C MET A 53 -10.46 12.09 0.31
N ALA A 54 -9.99 12.45 -0.88
CA ALA A 54 -9.46 11.48 -1.84
C ALA A 54 -8.22 10.74 -1.31
N GLY A 55 -7.37 11.41 -0.54
CA GLY A 55 -6.21 10.80 0.12
C GLY A 55 -6.59 9.78 1.20
N PRO A 56 -7.38 10.14 2.23
CA PRO A 56 -7.89 9.22 3.23
C PRO A 56 -8.65 8.03 2.65
N VAL A 57 -9.53 8.26 1.65
CA VAL A 57 -10.26 7.19 0.96
C VAL A 57 -9.28 6.27 0.22
N GLY A 58 -8.29 6.84 -0.48
CA GLY A 58 -7.22 6.10 -1.13
C GLY A 58 -6.41 5.25 -0.14
N GLY A 59 -6.03 5.80 1.01
CA GLY A 59 -5.32 5.08 2.06
C GLY A 59 -6.17 3.95 2.66
N MET A 60 -7.46 4.17 2.84
CA MET A 60 -8.40 3.15 3.32
C MET A 60 -8.50 1.98 2.33
N LEU A 61 -8.63 2.28 1.03
CA LEU A 61 -8.58 1.27 -0.03
C LEU A 61 -7.22 0.57 -0.07
N GLY A 62 -6.12 1.31 0.13
CA GLY A 62 -4.76 0.79 0.25
C GLY A 62 -4.60 -0.24 1.35
N TYR A 63 -5.22 -0.03 2.52
CA TYR A 63 -5.22 -1.02 3.60
C TYR A 63 -5.85 -2.35 3.15
N PHE A 64 -7.06 -2.31 2.56
CA PHE A 64 -7.76 -3.53 2.12
C PHE A 64 -7.03 -4.23 0.97
N ILE A 65 -6.55 -3.46 -0.02
CA ILE A 65 -5.82 -3.99 -1.17
C ILE A 65 -4.48 -4.58 -0.73
N GLY A 66 -3.78 -3.92 0.19
CA GLY A 66 -2.52 -4.42 0.75
C GLY A 66 -2.68 -5.74 1.48
N TRP A 67 -3.74 -5.89 2.29
CA TRP A 67 -4.05 -7.18 2.92
C TRP A 67 -4.43 -8.26 1.91
N ARG A 68 -5.21 -7.89 0.88
CA ARG A 68 -5.59 -8.83 -0.19
C ARG A 68 -4.37 -9.29 -0.98
N TRP A 69 -3.48 -8.36 -1.31
CA TRP A 69 -2.21 -8.62 -1.97
C TRP A 69 -1.32 -9.53 -1.13
N TYR A 70 -1.13 -9.20 0.14
CA TYR A 70 -0.35 -10.02 1.09
C TYR A 70 -0.87 -11.46 1.15
N ARG A 71 -2.20 -11.65 1.16
CA ARG A 71 -2.84 -12.97 1.15
C ARG A 71 -2.50 -13.80 -0.09
N TRP A 72 -2.29 -13.15 -1.24
CA TRP A 72 -2.09 -13.81 -2.54
C TRP A 72 -0.62 -13.95 -2.94
N ARG A 73 0.19 -12.94 -2.65
CA ARG A 73 1.56 -12.81 -3.16
C ARG A 73 2.60 -12.89 -2.04
N GLY A 74 2.20 -12.81 -0.77
CA GLY A 74 3.10 -12.68 0.37
C GLY A 74 3.48 -11.22 0.63
N ASP A 75 4.40 -11.01 1.58
CA ASP A 75 4.93 -9.67 1.88
C ASP A 75 5.94 -9.21 0.80
N VAL A 76 6.28 -7.93 0.78
CA VAL A 76 7.13 -7.34 -0.27
C VAL A 76 8.64 -7.48 0.03
N LEU A 77 9.03 -8.14 1.12
CA LEU A 77 10.43 -8.37 1.51
C LEU A 77 10.68 -9.74 2.14
#